data_AF-A0A316HXV6-F1
#
_entry.id   AF-A0A316HXV6-F1
#
_cell.length_a   1.000
_cell.length_b   1.000
_cell.length_c   1.000
_cell.angle_alpha   90.00
_cell.angle_beta   90.00
_cell.angle_gamma   90.00
#
_symmetry.space_group_name_H-M   'P 1'
#
loop_
_entity.id
_entity.type
_entity.pdbx_description
1 polymer ?
#
loop_
_entity_poly.entity_id
_entity_poly.type
_entity_poly.pdbx_seq_one_letter_code
_entity_poly.pdbx_strand_id
1 'polypeptide(L)'
;MSKTRLTPQQVIEIANKHSQEADRITSEQQQLRSNVATLTSINSGAMIQKLITVHQEWDTKTSEIVTTLGEMATTLNRAANTLQAQDEAGTF
;
A
#
# COMPACT_ATOMS: atom_id res chain seq x y z
N MET A 1 -9.38 -9.46 -32.29
CA MET A 1 -8.46 -9.02 -31.22
C MET A 1 -9.31 -8.53 -30.07
N SER A 2 -9.32 -9.23 -28.93
CA SER A 2 -10.15 -8.87 -27.78
C SER A 2 -9.71 -7.49 -27.26
N LYS A 3 -10.62 -6.53 -27.18
CA LYS A 3 -10.37 -5.24 -26.52
C LYS A 3 -10.31 -5.50 -25.01
N THR A 4 -9.15 -5.94 -24.52
CA THR A 4 -8.84 -6.07 -23.09
C THR A 4 -8.62 -4.70 -22.45
N ARG A 5 -9.50 -3.73 -22.71
CA ARG A 5 -9.46 -2.43 -22.06
C ARG A 5 -10.34 -2.51 -20.81
N LEU A 6 -9.72 -2.34 -19.64
CA LEU A 6 -10.46 -2.11 -18.40
C LEU A 6 -11.27 -0.83 -18.53
N THR A 7 -12.49 -0.81 -18.00
CA THR A 7 -13.29 0.42 -17.92
C THR A 7 -12.69 1.36 -16.86
N PRO A 8 -12.95 2.68 -16.93
CA PRO A 8 -12.53 3.62 -15.89
C PRO A 8 -12.92 3.16 -14.49
N GLN A 9 -14.15 2.63 -14.35
CA GLN A 9 -14.67 2.14 -13.07
C GLN A 9 -13.89 0.92 -12.56
N GLN A 10 -13.52 -0.03 -13.42
CA GLN A 10 -12.68 -1.16 -13.03
C GLN A 10 -11.28 -0.72 -12.58
N VAL A 11 -10.71 0.30 -13.23
CA VAL A 11 -9.41 0.86 -12.84
C VAL A 11 -9.49 1.55 -11.47
N ILE A 12 -10.56 2.29 -11.19
CA ILE A 12 -10.82 2.91 -9.88
C ILE A 12 -10.98 1.86 -8.79
N GLU A 13 -11.70 0.77 -9.05
CA GLU A 13 -11.84 -0.33 -8.09
C GLU A 13 -10.50 -0.96 -7.71
N ILE A 14 -9.60 -1.14 -8.68
CA ILE A 14 -8.24 -1.65 -8.41
C ILE A 14 -7.43 -0.63 -7.61
N ALA A 15 -7.52 0.67 -7.95
CA ALA A 15 -6.86 1.72 -7.19
C ALA A 15 -7.29 1.72 -5.71
N ASN A 16 -8.60 1.61 -5.48
CA ASN A 16 -9.16 1.54 -4.13
C ASN A 16 -8.68 0.30 -3.36
N LYS A 17 -8.54 -0.85 -4.03
CA LYS A 17 -7.97 -2.06 -3.40
C LYS A 17 -6.52 -1.85 -2.97
N HIS A 18 -5.69 -1.20 -3.79
CA HIS A 18 -4.32 -0.87 -3.40
C HIS A 18 -4.26 0.09 -2.21
N SER A 19 -5.13 1.11 -2.18
CA SER A 19 -5.23 2.03 -1.04
C SER A 19 -5.67 1.31 0.25
N GLN A 20 -6.71 0.48 0.18
CA GLN A 20 -7.18 -0.29 1.34
C GLN A 20 -6.10 -1.24 1.88
N GLU A 21 -5.34 -1.88 0.99
CA GLU A 21 -4.26 -2.76 1.39
C GLU A 21 -3.09 -1.98 2.02
N ALA A 22 -2.77 -0.80 1.50
CA ALA A 22 -1.78 0.10 2.10
C ALA A 22 -2.19 0.54 3.52
N ASP A 23 -3.47 0.85 3.73
CA ASP A 23 -4.02 1.22 5.04
C ASP A 23 -3.98 0.05 6.03
N ARG A 24 -4.33 -1.17 5.56
CA ARG A 24 -4.27 -2.39 6.36
C ARG A 24 -2.85 -2.68 6.82
N ILE A 25 -1.89 -2.67 5.89
CA ILE A 25 -0.48 -2.91 6.17
C ILE A 25 0.06 -1.87 7.16
N THR A 26 -0.30 -0.59 6.98
CA THR A 26 0.09 0.49 7.89
C THR A 26 -0.44 0.26 9.31
N SER A 27 -1.68 -0.20 9.44
CA SER A 27 -2.30 -0.51 10.73
C SER A 27 -1.60 -1.68 11.44
N GLU A 28 -1.31 -2.75 10.70
CA GLU A 28 -0.58 -3.92 11.21
C GLU A 28 0.84 -3.54 11.65
N GLN A 29 1.52 -2.69 10.88
CA GLN A 29 2.84 -2.16 11.21
C GLN A 29 2.83 -1.39 12.54
N GLN A 30 1.84 -0.49 12.73
CA GLN A 30 1.71 0.27 13.96
C GLN A 30 1.47 -0.64 15.18
N GLN A 31 0.62 -1.66 15.02
CA GLN A 31 0.37 -2.64 16.08
C GLN A 31 1.63 -3.41 16.46
N LEU A 32 2.36 -3.91 15.46
CA LEU A 32 3.58 -4.67 15.70
C LEU A 32 4.67 -3.81 16.35
N ARG A 33 4.84 -2.57 15.91
CA ARG A 33 5.77 -1.60 16.52
C ARG A 33 5.43 -1.37 18.00
N SER A 34 4.16 -1.27 18.35
CA SER A 34 3.71 -1.15 19.75
C SER A 34 4.04 -2.39 20.58
N ASN A 35 3.80 -3.58 20.02
CA ASN A 35 4.14 -4.85 20.68
C ASN A 35 5.65 -4.99 20.91
N VAL A 36 6.47 -4.65 19.92
CA VAL A 36 7.93 -4.69 20.05
C VAL A 36 8.42 -3.68 21.08
N ALA A 37 7.89 -2.44 21.08
CA ALA A 37 8.23 -1.44 22.09
C ALA A 37 7.88 -1.91 23.52
N THR A 38 6.77 -2.60 23.68
CA THR A 38 6.37 -3.19 24.96
C THR A 38 7.36 -4.28 25.39
N LEU A 39 7.69 -5.22 24.51
CA LEU A 39 8.62 -6.32 24.80
C LEU A 39 10.03 -5.82 25.15
N THR A 40 10.51 -4.79 24.45
CA THR A 40 11.84 -4.21 24.65
C THR A 40 11.92 -3.36 25.90
N SER A 41 10.81 -2.78 26.35
CA SER A 41 10.76 -2.01 27.60
C SER A 41 10.94 -2.88 28.86
N ILE A 42 10.58 -4.16 28.78
CA ILE A 42 10.57 -5.09 29.93
C ILE A 42 11.79 -6.03 29.89
N ASN A 43 12.38 -6.25 28.71
CA ASN A 43 13.45 -7.22 28.52
C ASN A 43 14.70 -6.57 27.92
N SER A 44 15.87 -6.89 28.47
CA SER A 44 17.17 -6.44 27.95
C SER A 44 18.07 -7.64 27.63
N GLY A 45 18.77 -7.61 26.49
CA GLY A 45 19.74 -8.64 26.13
C GLY A 45 19.94 -8.76 24.61
N ALA A 46 20.95 -9.53 24.20
CA ALA A 46 21.31 -9.68 22.78
C ALA A 46 20.16 -10.19 21.90
N MET A 47 19.27 -11.03 22.44
CA MET A 47 18.09 -11.53 21.72
C MET A 47 17.07 -10.41 21.45
N ILE A 48 16.82 -9.54 22.43
CA ILE A 48 15.92 -8.39 22.28
C ILE A 48 16.51 -7.40 21.28
N GLN A 49 17.84 -7.19 21.30
CA GLN A 49 18.49 -6.34 20.32
C GLN A 49 18.32 -6.87 18.90
N LYS A 50 18.43 -8.19 18.69
CA LYS A 50 18.15 -8.82 17.40
C LYS A 50 16.69 -8.64 16.97
N LEU A 51 15.73 -8.79 17.89
CA LEU A 51 14.32 -8.55 17.61
C LEU A 51 14.08 -7.11 17.14
N ILE A 52 14.70 -6.12 17.79
CA ILE A 52 14.63 -4.71 17.38
C ILE A 52 15.15 -4.53 15.95
N THR A 53 16.33 -5.09 15.65
CA THR A 53 16.93 -4.97 14.30
C THR A 53 16.05 -5.59 13.23
N VAL A 54 15.55 -6.81 13.44
CA VAL A 54 14.64 -7.47 12.49
C VAL A 54 13.36 -6.66 12.31
N HIS A 55 12.81 -6.10 13.39
CA HIS A 55 11.60 -5.28 13.31
C HIS A 55 11.84 -3.96 12.57
N GLN A 56 13.01 -3.33 12.73
CA GLN A 56 13.38 -2.13 11.96
C GLN A 56 13.55 -2.40 10.47
N GLU A 57 14.13 -3.54 10.11
CA GLU A 57 14.24 -3.98 8.71
C GLU A 57 12.87 -4.25 8.10
N TRP A 58 11.98 -4.92 8.86
CA TRP A 58 10.60 -5.14 8.45
C TRP A 58 9.88 -3.80 8.27
N ASP A 59 9.97 -2.89 9.24
CA ASP A 59 9.35 -1.56 9.16
C ASP A 59 9.76 -0.80 7.89
N THR A 60 11.03 -0.89 7.52
CA THR A 60 11.56 -0.27 6.29
C THR A 60 10.91 -0.87 5.04
N LYS A 61 10.93 -2.20 4.91
CA LYS A 61 10.37 -2.91 3.74
C LYS A 61 8.86 -2.71 3.63
N THR A 62 8.16 -2.69 4.76
CA THR A 62 6.73 -2.44 4.80
C THR A 62 6.40 -1.02 4.37
N SER A 63 7.18 -0.03 4.78
CA SER A 63 7.03 1.35 4.31
C SER A 63 7.24 1.48 2.80
N GLU A 64 8.19 0.74 2.22
CA GLU A 64 8.41 0.70 0.77
C GLU A 64 7.21 0.10 0.02
N ILE A 65 6.61 -0.97 0.55
CA ILE A 65 5.41 -1.60 -0.02
C ILE A 65 4.22 -0.62 0.03
N VAL A 66 3.97 0.01 1.18
CA VAL A 66 2.89 1.00 1.34
C VAL A 66 3.06 2.16 0.37
N THR A 67 4.29 2.66 0.22
CA THR A 67 4.61 3.73 -0.74
C THR A 67 4.28 3.30 -2.16
N THR A 68 4.73 2.10 -2.55
CA THR A 68 4.48 1.54 -3.89
C THR A 68 2.98 1.38 -4.15
N LEU A 69 2.21 0.85 -3.19
CA LEU A 69 0.76 0.72 -3.31
C LEU A 69 0.08 2.09 -3.49
N GLY A 70 0.52 3.11 -2.75
CA GLY A 70 0.01 4.48 -2.89
C GLY A 70 0.32 5.10 -4.26
N GLU A 71 1.53 4.88 -4.79
CA GLU A 71 1.92 5.31 -6.14
C GLU A 71 1.09 4.60 -7.22
N MET A 72 0.88 3.29 -7.07
CA MET A 72 0.03 2.51 -7.98
C MET A 72 -1.42 3.01 -7.95
N ALA A 73 -1.99 3.24 -6.77
CA ALA A 73 -3.35 3.77 -6.64
C ALA A 73 -3.48 5.15 -7.30
N THR A 74 -2.52 6.04 -7.08
CA THR A 74 -2.47 7.37 -7.71
C THR A 74 -2.38 7.28 -9.23
N THR A 75 -1.54 6.38 -9.73
CA THR A 75 -1.35 6.15 -11.18
C THR A 75 -2.62 5.62 -11.82
N LEU A 76 -3.28 4.64 -11.19
CA LEU A 76 -4.54 4.07 -11.66
C LEU A 76 -5.67 5.11 -11.66
N ASN A 77 -5.79 5.92 -10.62
CA ASN A 77 -6.79 7.01 -10.58
C ASN A 77 -6.60 8.02 -11.73
N ARG A 78 -5.34 8.40 -12.03
CA ARG A 78 -5.04 9.27 -13.18
C ARG A 78 -5.40 8.61 -14.51
N ALA A 79 -5.10 7.33 -14.66
CA ALA A 79 -5.43 6.56 -15.86
C ALA A 79 -6.95 6.47 -16.05
N ALA A 80 -7.71 6.21 -14.98
CA ALA A 80 -9.16 6.15 -15.01
C ALA A 80 -9.78 7.49 -15.46
N ASN A 81 -9.33 8.60 -14.87
CA ASN A 81 -9.80 9.94 -15.26
C ASN A 81 -9.48 10.26 -16.73
N THR A 82 -8.33 9.82 -17.22
CA THR A 82 -7.93 9.99 -18.62
C THR A 82 -8.82 9.18 -19.56
N LEU A 83 -9.12 7.92 -19.20
CA LEU A 83 -10.01 7.06 -19.97
C LEU A 83 -11.43 7.64 -20.01
N GLN A 84 -11.94 8.12 -18.87
CA GLN A 84 -13.26 8.75 -18.80
C GLN A 84 -13.35 10.00 -19.69
N ALA A 85 -12.35 10.88 -19.63
CA ALA A 85 -12.32 12.07 -20.49
C ALA A 85 -12.22 11.74 -21.99
N GLN A 86 -11.52 10.65 -22.35
CA GLN A 86 -11.46 10.18 -23.75
C GLN A 86 -12.81 9.62 -24.23
N ASP A 87 -13.51 8.87 -23.38
CA ASP A 87 -14.85 8.34 -23.70
C ASP A 87 -15.87 9.49 -23.88
N GLU A 88 -15.80 10.52 -23.04
CA GLU A 88 -16.61 11.74 -23.14
C GLU A 88 -16.28 12.60 -24.39
N ALA A 89 -15.01 12.62 -24.83
CA ALA A 89 -14.60 13.37 -26.03
C ALA A 89 -14.89 12.61 -27.34
N GLY A 90 -14.97 11.28 -27.30
CA GLY A 90 -15.23 10.41 -28.45
C GLY A 90 -16.72 10.22 -28.78
N THR A 91 -17.62 10.85 -28.04
CA THR A 91 -19.07 10.83 -28.25
C THR A 91 -19.54 12.06 -29.04
N PHE A 92 -19.20 12.10 -30.35
CA PHE A 92 -19.83 12.96 -31.36
C PHE A 92 -19.99 12.20 -32.68
#